data_AF-A0A063B6G6-F1
#
_entry.id   AF-A0A063B6G6-F1
#
_cell.length_a   1.000
_cell.length_b   1.000
_cell.length_c   1.000
_cell.angle_alpha   90.00
_cell.angle_beta   90.00
_cell.angle_gamma   90.00
#
_symmetry.space_group_name_H-M   'P 1'
#
loop_
_entity.id
_entity.type
_entity.pdbx_description
1 polymer ?
#
loop_
_entity_poly.entity_id
_entity_poly.type
_entity_poly.pdbx_seq_one_letter_code
_entity_poly.pdbx_strand_id
1 'polypeptide(L)'
;FYIPGVGTPLPEIGEETYLQMGKAMAKGFNARCALGYVRVLNAVYHAIAPDKTLDLISFEKARLLCDAAANGDMSGFDEPLQTLGVTHKLAVDARHPPGTIRKIWINVIGFSRGAAGARAFVHKLVSHWAAGGNLVKFGGQYALPYQVNFMGLFDTVASVGPPDFTRATVDIGSFDGHFAFASDGAMRIPDSVRYCVHAFSIHEQRMSFPVDSIREAGGAYPLGIRHEIAYPGVHSDVGGGYAPNEQGKGRDPGQGDGGKLSQIALHDMYVHALKYGVPMMKGDEILDSAQMRADFALSPGTIEAFNGWLKTAGPIGR
;
A
#
# COMPACT_ATOMS: atom_id res chain seq x y z
N PHE A 1 -7.33 3.05 -6.20
CA PHE A 1 -7.48 1.66 -6.68
C PHE A 1 -7.29 0.71 -5.51
N TYR A 2 -8.02 -0.40 -5.47
CA TYR A 2 -7.86 -1.44 -4.45
C TYR A 2 -7.19 -2.66 -5.07
N ILE A 3 -6.22 -3.24 -4.36
CA ILE A 3 -5.54 -4.47 -4.76
C ILE A 3 -5.71 -5.46 -3.61
N PRO A 4 -6.43 -6.57 -3.80
CA PRO A 4 -6.61 -7.58 -2.75
C PRO A 4 -5.28 -8.11 -2.24
N GLY A 5 -5.27 -8.46 -0.94
CA GLY A 5 -4.11 -9.01 -0.27
C GLY A 5 -3.57 -10.26 -0.94
N VAL A 6 -2.29 -10.53 -0.71
CA VAL A 6 -1.65 -11.73 -1.25
C VAL A 6 -2.27 -12.98 -0.63
N GLY A 7 -2.56 -13.98 -1.47
CA GLY A 7 -3.22 -15.21 -1.06
C GLY A 7 -4.75 -15.16 -1.17
N THR A 8 -5.34 -14.02 -1.53
CA THR A 8 -6.77 -13.94 -1.91
C THR A 8 -6.92 -13.99 -3.42
N PRO A 9 -8.05 -14.48 -3.97
CA PRO A 9 -8.32 -14.43 -5.40
C PRO A 9 -8.18 -13.02 -5.98
N LEU A 10 -7.55 -12.94 -7.15
CA LEU A 10 -7.43 -11.76 -8.00
C LEU A 10 -7.36 -12.20 -9.47
N PRO A 11 -8.51 -12.43 -10.13
CA PRO A 11 -8.58 -12.95 -11.51
C PRO A 11 -7.83 -12.11 -12.55
N GLU A 12 -7.68 -10.80 -12.30
CA GLU A 12 -6.90 -9.86 -13.12
C GLU A 12 -5.44 -10.28 -13.33
N ILE A 13 -4.88 -11.03 -12.39
CA ILE A 13 -3.52 -11.58 -12.48
C ILE A 13 -3.52 -13.10 -12.64
N GLY A 14 -4.68 -13.71 -12.92
CA GLY A 14 -4.85 -15.14 -13.07
C GLY A 14 -4.87 -15.93 -11.74
N GLU A 15 -5.04 -15.26 -10.60
CA GLU A 15 -5.24 -15.93 -9.31
C GLU A 15 -6.72 -16.17 -9.05
N GLU A 16 -7.22 -17.36 -9.36
CA GLU A 16 -8.64 -17.68 -9.23
C GLU A 16 -9.02 -18.18 -7.82
N THR A 17 -8.04 -18.59 -7.01
CA THR A 17 -8.26 -19.27 -5.73
C THR A 17 -7.35 -18.73 -4.62
N TYR A 18 -7.66 -19.09 -3.38
CA TYR A 18 -6.78 -18.81 -2.25
C TYR A 18 -5.49 -19.63 -2.38
N LEU A 19 -4.35 -18.94 -2.37
CA LEU A 19 -3.04 -19.58 -2.55
C LEU A 19 -2.48 -20.13 -1.24
N GLN A 20 -1.79 -21.27 -1.34
CA GLN A 20 -0.99 -21.85 -0.26
C GLN A 20 0.38 -21.15 -0.15
N MET A 21 0.96 -21.12 1.06
CA MET A 21 2.23 -20.44 1.36
C MET A 21 3.40 -20.93 0.48
N GLY A 22 4.34 -20.05 0.12
CA GLY A 22 5.58 -20.40 -0.58
C GLY A 22 5.83 -19.60 -1.87
N LYS A 23 6.50 -20.21 -2.87
CA LYS A 23 6.90 -19.54 -4.14
C LYS A 23 5.73 -18.94 -4.92
N ALA A 24 4.54 -19.55 -4.84
CA ALA A 24 3.31 -19.01 -5.43
C ALA A 24 2.95 -17.62 -4.86
N MET A 25 3.24 -17.40 -3.57
CA MET A 25 3.00 -16.14 -2.87
C MET A 25 3.90 -15.01 -3.39
N ALA A 26 5.18 -15.29 -3.67
CA ALA A 26 6.12 -14.31 -4.20
C ALA A 26 5.77 -13.90 -5.65
N LYS A 27 5.40 -14.87 -6.50
CA LYS A 27 4.91 -14.60 -7.86
C LYS A 27 3.65 -13.70 -7.80
N GLY A 28 2.68 -14.07 -6.96
CA GLY A 28 1.44 -13.32 -6.78
C GLY A 28 1.63 -11.90 -6.25
N PHE A 29 2.67 -11.70 -5.45
CA PHE A 29 3.05 -10.39 -4.96
C PHE A 29 3.61 -9.48 -6.06
N ASN A 30 4.57 -9.98 -6.86
CA ASN A 30 5.13 -9.19 -7.95
C ASN A 30 4.04 -8.83 -8.99
N ALA A 31 3.14 -9.77 -9.27
CA ALA A 31 1.99 -9.53 -10.14
C ALA A 31 1.07 -8.41 -9.59
N ARG A 32 0.82 -8.37 -8.27
CA ARG A 32 0.07 -7.28 -7.62
C ARG A 32 0.77 -5.92 -7.73
N CYS A 33 2.10 -5.87 -7.60
CA CYS A 33 2.85 -4.63 -7.81
C CYS A 33 2.75 -4.16 -9.26
N ALA A 34 2.88 -5.07 -10.23
CA ALA A 34 2.71 -4.76 -11.65
C ALA A 34 1.28 -4.29 -11.96
N LEU A 35 0.27 -4.91 -11.35
CA LEU A 35 -1.12 -4.47 -11.46
C LEU A 35 -1.30 -3.04 -10.91
N GLY A 36 -0.67 -2.73 -9.76
CA GLY A 36 -0.64 -1.36 -9.24
C GLY A 36 -0.06 -0.37 -10.25
N TYR A 37 0.98 -0.76 -10.98
CA TYR A 37 1.55 0.06 -12.05
C TYR A 37 0.58 0.23 -13.23
N VAL A 38 -0.07 -0.85 -13.68
CA VAL A 38 -1.14 -0.80 -14.69
C VAL A 38 -2.23 0.19 -14.29
N ARG A 39 -2.66 0.17 -13.02
CA ARG A 39 -3.67 1.11 -12.52
C ARG A 39 -3.22 2.57 -12.59
N VAL A 40 -1.96 2.85 -12.27
CA VAL A 40 -1.38 4.19 -12.44
C VAL A 40 -1.42 4.61 -13.91
N LEU A 41 -0.94 3.75 -14.82
CA LEU A 41 -0.91 4.07 -16.26
C LEU A 41 -2.31 4.31 -16.84
N ASN A 42 -3.29 3.47 -16.51
CA ASN A 42 -4.67 3.67 -16.95
C ASN A 42 -5.27 4.96 -16.36
N ALA A 43 -4.99 5.29 -15.10
CA ALA A 43 -5.49 6.53 -14.49
C ALA A 43 -4.95 7.78 -15.21
N VAL A 44 -3.65 7.77 -15.53
CA VAL A 44 -2.99 8.86 -16.25
C VAL A 44 -3.54 8.96 -17.66
N TYR A 45 -3.75 7.82 -18.33
CA TYR A 45 -4.39 7.78 -19.65
C TYR A 45 -5.80 8.37 -19.62
N HIS A 46 -6.67 7.96 -18.70
CA HIS A 46 -8.04 8.47 -18.56
C HIS A 46 -8.11 9.99 -18.31
N ALA A 47 -7.07 10.57 -17.74
CA ALA A 47 -7.00 12.01 -17.52
C ALA A 47 -6.71 12.80 -18.82
N ILE A 48 -6.04 12.19 -19.81
CA ILE A 48 -5.59 12.87 -21.04
C ILE A 48 -6.25 12.36 -22.32
N ALA A 49 -6.78 11.14 -22.31
CA ALA A 49 -7.35 10.52 -23.49
C ALA A 49 -8.66 11.23 -23.89
N PRO A 50 -8.86 11.50 -25.19
CA PRO A 50 -10.10 12.06 -25.69
C PRO A 50 -11.27 11.08 -25.55
N ASP A 51 -10.99 9.79 -25.77
CA ASP A 51 -11.92 8.69 -25.53
C ASP A 51 -11.55 7.99 -24.22
N LYS A 52 -12.49 8.02 -23.27
CA LYS A 52 -12.35 7.43 -21.92
C LYS A 52 -13.14 6.13 -21.76
N THR A 53 -13.71 5.63 -22.85
CA THR A 53 -14.47 4.37 -22.84
C THR A 53 -13.56 3.15 -22.82
N LEU A 54 -12.29 3.32 -23.22
CA LEU A 54 -11.29 2.25 -23.29
C LEU A 54 -10.10 2.55 -22.39
N ASP A 55 -9.64 1.52 -21.69
CA ASP A 55 -8.38 1.56 -20.95
C ASP A 55 -7.17 1.51 -21.91
N LEU A 56 -6.07 2.18 -21.52
CA LEU A 56 -4.77 2.04 -22.19
C LEU A 56 -4.31 0.57 -22.19
N ILE A 57 -4.47 -0.08 -21.04
CA ILE A 57 -4.16 -1.48 -20.82
C ILE A 57 -5.46 -2.17 -20.44
N SER A 58 -6.02 -2.93 -21.37
CA SER A 58 -7.23 -3.73 -21.15
C SER A 58 -7.01 -4.80 -20.08
N PHE A 59 -8.10 -5.37 -19.56
CA PHE A 59 -8.05 -6.48 -18.61
C PHE A 59 -7.19 -7.66 -19.09
N GLU A 60 -7.38 -8.10 -20.33
CA GLU A 60 -6.63 -9.22 -20.91
C GLU A 60 -5.14 -8.90 -21.04
N LYS A 61 -4.81 -7.68 -21.50
CA LYS A 61 -3.42 -7.23 -21.61
C LYS A 61 -2.78 -7.08 -20.23
N ALA A 62 -3.51 -6.57 -19.23
CA ALA A 62 -3.03 -6.45 -17.86
C ALA A 62 -2.62 -7.81 -17.28
N ARG A 63 -3.41 -8.87 -17.52
CA ARG A 63 -3.10 -10.23 -17.08
C ARG A 63 -1.76 -10.72 -17.65
N LEU A 64 -1.54 -10.54 -18.96
CA LEU A 64 -0.29 -10.94 -19.63
C LEU A 64 0.91 -10.14 -19.10
N LEU A 65 0.76 -8.82 -18.96
CA LEU A 65 1.81 -7.95 -18.45
C LEU A 65 2.17 -8.26 -16.99
N CYS A 66 1.18 -8.52 -16.15
CA CYS A 66 1.41 -8.85 -14.74
C CYS A 66 2.10 -10.21 -14.59
N ASP A 67 1.77 -11.21 -15.42
CA ASP A 67 2.44 -12.51 -15.40
C ASP A 67 3.91 -12.40 -15.86
N ALA A 68 4.17 -11.67 -16.95
CA ALA A 68 5.53 -11.39 -17.42
C ALA A 68 6.35 -10.63 -16.37
N ALA A 69 5.78 -9.55 -15.82
CA ALA A 69 6.43 -8.73 -14.79
C ALA A 69 6.67 -9.49 -13.48
N ALA A 70 5.80 -10.46 -13.15
CA ALA A 70 6.01 -11.34 -11.99
C ALA A 70 7.31 -12.16 -12.10
N ASN A 71 7.73 -12.45 -13.34
CA ASN A 71 8.98 -13.11 -13.68
C ASN A 71 10.13 -12.14 -14.03
N GLY A 72 9.91 -10.84 -13.83
CA GLY A 72 10.92 -9.79 -14.05
C GLY A 72 10.95 -9.18 -15.45
N ASP A 73 10.07 -9.60 -16.36
CA ASP A 73 10.00 -9.03 -17.71
C ASP A 73 9.04 -7.83 -17.75
N MET A 74 9.61 -6.63 -17.93
CA MET A 74 8.86 -5.38 -18.07
C MET A 74 8.75 -4.90 -19.52
N SER A 75 9.30 -5.63 -20.50
CA SER A 75 9.37 -5.19 -21.90
C SER A 75 8.00 -4.92 -22.52
N GLY A 76 6.98 -5.70 -22.12
CA GLY A 76 5.60 -5.49 -22.57
C GLY A 76 4.99 -4.13 -22.20
N PHE A 77 5.59 -3.38 -21.27
CA PHE A 77 5.15 -2.03 -20.92
C PHE A 77 5.65 -0.96 -21.89
N ASP A 78 6.62 -1.25 -22.77
CA ASP A 78 7.16 -0.25 -23.70
C ASP A 78 6.08 0.35 -24.62
N GLU A 79 5.20 -0.48 -25.16
CA GLU A 79 4.10 -0.03 -26.03
C GLU A 79 3.07 0.83 -25.26
N PRO A 80 2.51 0.41 -24.10
CA PRO A 80 1.67 1.29 -23.29
C PRO A 80 2.33 2.62 -22.92
N LEU A 81 3.60 2.63 -22.55
CA LEU A 81 4.33 3.85 -22.20
C LEU A 81 4.53 4.77 -23.40
N GLN A 82 4.81 4.20 -24.57
CA GLN A 82 4.91 4.95 -25.82
C GLN A 82 3.56 5.58 -26.18
N THR A 83 2.47 4.80 -26.14
CA THR A 83 1.11 5.28 -26.39
C THR A 83 0.73 6.39 -25.42
N LEU A 84 1.01 6.23 -24.13
CA LEU A 84 0.73 7.25 -23.12
C LEU A 84 1.49 8.56 -23.40
N GLY A 85 2.77 8.46 -23.77
CA GLY A 85 3.59 9.61 -24.12
C GLY A 85 3.12 10.33 -25.38
N VAL A 86 2.74 9.59 -26.44
CA VAL A 86 2.16 10.16 -27.67
C VAL A 86 0.83 10.85 -27.39
N THR A 87 -0.07 10.23 -26.62
CA THR A 87 -1.35 10.82 -26.26
C THR A 87 -1.17 12.13 -25.48
N HIS A 88 -0.25 12.16 -24.51
CA HIS A 88 0.04 13.39 -23.78
C HIS A 88 0.63 14.47 -24.68
N LYS A 89 1.58 14.10 -25.56
CA LYS A 89 2.16 15.01 -26.54
C LYS A 89 1.08 15.66 -27.41
N LEU A 90 0.16 14.86 -27.95
CA LEU A 90 -0.94 15.37 -28.79
C LEU A 90 -1.84 16.33 -28.02
N ALA A 91 -2.16 16.02 -26.76
CA ALA A 91 -2.97 16.90 -25.92
C ALA A 91 -2.27 18.23 -25.59
N VAL A 92 -0.95 18.19 -25.35
CA VAL A 92 -0.11 19.37 -25.14
C VAL A 92 -0.06 20.24 -26.40
N ASP A 93 0.24 19.65 -27.56
CA ASP A 93 0.35 20.37 -28.83
C ASP A 93 -0.99 20.98 -29.25
N ALA A 94 -2.09 20.26 -29.03
CA ALA A 94 -3.45 20.74 -29.30
C ALA A 94 -3.94 21.80 -28.29
N ARG A 95 -3.18 22.05 -27.21
CA ARG A 95 -3.59 22.90 -26.08
C ARG A 95 -5.00 22.54 -25.60
N HIS A 96 -5.24 21.25 -25.38
CA HIS A 96 -6.57 20.74 -25.00
C HIS A 96 -6.73 20.72 -23.46
N PRO A 97 -7.32 21.74 -22.81
CA PRO A 97 -7.66 21.66 -21.39
C PRO A 97 -8.94 20.83 -21.17
N PRO A 98 -9.05 20.03 -20.09
CA PRO A 98 -8.06 19.80 -19.04
C PRO A 98 -7.02 18.70 -19.34
N GLY A 99 -6.94 18.19 -20.58
CA GLY A 99 -6.15 17.01 -21.00
C GLY A 99 -4.63 17.10 -20.96
N THR A 100 -4.03 18.01 -20.19
CA THR A 100 -2.56 18.06 -19.96
C THR A 100 -2.25 17.79 -18.50
N ILE A 101 -1.19 17.00 -18.25
CA ILE A 101 -0.78 16.64 -16.89
C ILE A 101 0.49 17.40 -16.52
N ARG A 102 0.40 18.21 -15.46
CA ARG A 102 1.56 18.91 -14.91
C ARG A 102 2.38 18.07 -13.94
N LYS A 103 1.72 17.24 -13.13
CA LYS A 103 2.34 16.39 -12.13
C LYS A 103 1.38 15.30 -11.67
N ILE A 104 1.93 14.12 -11.42
CA ILE A 104 1.22 12.95 -10.93
C ILE A 104 1.61 12.73 -9.47
N TRP A 105 0.64 12.71 -8.57
CA TRP A 105 0.86 12.43 -7.16
C TRP A 105 0.42 11.00 -6.85
N ILE A 106 1.35 10.16 -6.45
CA ILE A 106 1.09 8.76 -6.12
C ILE A 106 1.00 8.63 -4.60
N ASN A 107 -0.12 8.13 -4.10
CA ASN A 107 -0.35 7.84 -2.69
C ASN A 107 -0.63 6.34 -2.56
N VAL A 108 0.09 5.65 -1.68
CA VAL A 108 -0.02 4.20 -1.52
C VAL A 108 -0.31 3.88 -0.06
N ILE A 109 -1.31 3.05 0.19
CA ILE A 109 -1.68 2.59 1.53
C ILE A 109 -1.70 1.06 1.54
N GLY A 110 -1.13 0.44 2.57
CA GLY A 110 -1.11 -1.01 2.70
C GLY A 110 -1.09 -1.47 4.15
N PHE A 111 -1.62 -2.67 4.39
CA PHE A 111 -1.59 -3.36 5.67
C PHE A 111 -0.90 -4.72 5.54
N SER A 112 -0.09 -5.13 6.52
CA SER A 112 0.52 -6.46 6.59
C SER A 112 1.44 -6.71 5.39
N ARG A 113 1.27 -7.84 4.71
CA ARG A 113 1.90 -8.13 3.42
C ARG A 113 1.49 -7.14 2.33
N GLY A 114 0.33 -6.50 2.43
CA GLY A 114 -0.06 -5.38 1.57
C GLY A 114 0.78 -4.12 1.81
N ALA A 115 1.23 -3.89 3.05
CA ALA A 115 2.19 -2.81 3.38
C ALA A 115 3.58 -3.12 2.80
N ALA A 116 4.01 -4.39 2.89
CA ALA A 116 5.21 -4.84 2.17
C ALA A 116 5.02 -4.66 0.65
N GLY A 117 3.82 -4.97 0.14
CA GLY A 117 3.30 -4.66 -1.20
C GLY A 117 3.57 -3.23 -1.64
N ALA A 118 3.10 -2.30 -0.83
CA ALA A 118 3.25 -0.87 -1.07
C ALA A 118 4.73 -0.46 -1.12
N ARG A 119 5.56 -0.93 -0.18
CA ARG A 119 7.01 -0.64 -0.12
C ARG A 119 7.73 -1.15 -1.37
N ALA A 120 7.49 -2.42 -1.72
CA ALA A 120 8.11 -3.05 -2.89
C ALA A 120 7.62 -2.41 -4.21
N PHE A 121 6.34 -2.10 -4.33
CA PHE A 121 5.79 -1.36 -5.48
C PHE A 121 6.49 -0.01 -5.64
N VAL A 122 6.59 0.78 -4.57
CA VAL A 122 7.24 2.08 -4.62
C VAL A 122 8.73 1.94 -4.91
N HIS A 123 9.43 1.01 -4.26
CA HIS A 123 10.84 0.73 -4.56
C HIS A 123 11.02 0.42 -6.06
N LYS A 124 10.25 -0.51 -6.62
CA LYS A 124 10.35 -0.87 -8.04
C LYS A 124 10.02 0.29 -8.96
N LEU A 125 9.00 1.07 -8.63
CA LEU A 125 8.60 2.26 -9.40
C LEU A 125 9.74 3.28 -9.46
N VAL A 126 10.32 3.66 -8.32
CA VAL A 126 11.32 4.73 -8.26
C VAL A 126 12.71 4.28 -8.71
N SER A 127 13.06 3.02 -8.48
CA SER A 127 14.41 2.50 -8.75
C SER A 127 14.54 1.88 -10.15
N HIS A 128 13.45 1.39 -10.74
CA HIS A 128 13.53 0.57 -11.95
C HIS A 128 12.53 0.97 -13.04
N TRP A 129 11.23 1.03 -12.74
CA TRP A 129 10.20 1.14 -13.79
C TRP A 129 10.05 2.54 -14.36
N ALA A 130 10.21 3.56 -13.50
CA ALA A 130 10.08 4.97 -13.87
C ALA A 130 11.14 5.80 -13.13
N ALA A 131 12.40 5.36 -13.21
CA ALA A 131 13.50 6.05 -12.56
C ALA A 131 13.62 7.51 -13.05
N GLY A 132 13.99 8.42 -12.15
CA GLY A 132 14.11 9.85 -12.46
C GLY A 132 12.79 10.63 -12.39
N GLY A 133 11.70 10.03 -11.91
CA GLY A 133 10.46 10.76 -11.61
C GLY A 133 9.62 11.11 -12.83
N ASN A 134 9.76 10.38 -13.94
CA ASN A 134 8.97 10.55 -15.16
C ASN A 134 8.39 9.19 -15.59
N LEU A 135 7.07 9.11 -15.82
CA LEU A 135 6.43 7.84 -16.18
C LEU A 135 6.72 7.38 -17.61
N VAL A 136 7.07 8.31 -18.51
CA VAL A 136 7.28 8.01 -19.93
C VAL A 136 8.70 8.38 -20.36
N LYS A 137 9.15 7.86 -21.50
CA LYS A 137 10.48 8.18 -22.08
C LYS A 137 10.54 9.59 -22.70
N PHE A 138 9.41 10.28 -22.83
CA PHE A 138 9.31 11.63 -23.39
C PHE A 138 9.82 12.67 -22.38
N GLY A 139 10.57 13.66 -22.85
CA GLY A 139 11.15 14.73 -22.04
C GLY A 139 10.50 16.11 -22.27
N GLY A 140 11.01 17.11 -21.55
CA GLY A 140 10.57 18.51 -21.70
C GLY A 140 9.08 18.71 -21.41
N GLN A 141 8.40 19.48 -22.26
CA GLN A 141 6.97 19.77 -22.11
C GLN A 141 6.04 18.55 -22.31
N TYR A 142 6.58 17.42 -22.78
CA TYR A 142 5.83 16.18 -23.00
C TYR A 142 6.01 15.15 -21.89
N ALA A 143 6.89 15.42 -20.93
CA ALA A 143 7.10 14.56 -19.78
C ALA A 143 5.82 14.39 -18.96
N LEU A 144 5.72 13.25 -18.27
CA LEU A 144 4.69 12.96 -17.27
C LEU A 144 5.37 12.79 -15.90
N PRO A 145 5.75 13.91 -15.26
CA PRO A 145 6.48 13.86 -14.01
C PRO A 145 5.58 13.32 -12.89
N TYR A 146 6.11 12.40 -12.10
CA TYR A 146 5.42 11.85 -10.94
C TYR A 146 6.22 12.07 -9.65
N GLN A 147 5.50 11.96 -8.54
CA GLN A 147 6.08 12.03 -7.21
C GLN A 147 5.26 11.11 -6.29
N VAL A 148 5.95 10.18 -5.60
CA VAL A 148 5.32 9.46 -4.49
C VAL A 148 5.18 10.43 -3.33
N ASN A 149 3.93 10.79 -3.05
CA ASN A 149 3.59 11.80 -2.06
C ASN A 149 3.46 11.17 -0.68
N PHE A 150 2.63 10.15 -0.56
CA PHE A 150 2.28 9.57 0.73
C PHE A 150 2.38 8.04 0.69
N MET A 151 2.99 7.46 1.72
CA MET A 151 2.98 6.02 1.98
C MET A 151 2.42 5.75 3.38
N GLY A 152 1.19 5.25 3.45
CA GLY A 152 0.53 4.86 4.69
C GLY A 152 0.65 3.36 4.90
N LEU A 153 1.30 2.94 5.98
CA LEU A 153 1.59 1.54 6.26
C LEU A 153 0.96 1.15 7.59
N PHE A 154 0.33 -0.01 7.62
CA PHE A 154 -0.11 -0.67 8.83
C PHE A 154 0.68 -1.97 8.99
N ASP A 155 1.38 -2.08 10.11
CA ASP A 155 2.06 -3.25 10.65
C ASP A 155 2.71 -4.12 9.57
N THR A 156 3.76 -3.59 8.94
CA THR A 156 4.36 -4.22 7.76
C THR A 156 4.96 -5.57 8.11
N VAL A 157 4.63 -6.60 7.32
CA VAL A 157 5.20 -7.95 7.45
C VAL A 157 5.65 -8.43 6.07
N ALA A 158 6.96 -8.56 5.87
CA ALA A 158 7.56 -8.96 4.59
C ALA A 158 7.95 -10.45 4.51
N SER A 159 7.92 -11.17 5.64
CA SER A 159 8.31 -12.59 5.75
C SER A 159 7.14 -13.55 5.94
N VAL A 160 7.42 -14.86 5.81
CA VAL A 160 6.70 -15.90 6.58
C VAL A 160 7.72 -16.61 7.46
N GLY A 161 7.56 -16.51 8.78
CA GLY A 161 8.18 -17.48 9.67
C GLY A 161 7.56 -18.87 9.42
N PRO A 162 8.32 -19.97 9.58
CA PRO A 162 7.75 -21.32 9.53
C PRO A 162 6.56 -21.43 10.51
N PRO A 163 5.52 -22.24 10.21
CA PRO A 163 4.47 -22.53 11.17
C PRO A 163 5.06 -23.06 12.48
N ASP A 164 4.40 -22.82 13.62
CA ASP A 164 4.84 -23.29 14.95
C ASP A 164 5.05 -24.82 15.06
N PHE A 165 4.70 -25.61 14.04
CA PHE A 165 4.87 -27.06 14.03
C PHE A 165 6.19 -27.52 13.40
N THR A 166 6.89 -26.69 12.62
CA THR A 166 8.18 -27.06 11.99
C THR A 166 9.39 -26.65 12.84
N ARG A 167 9.15 -26.31 14.11
CA ARG A 167 10.12 -25.76 15.07
C ARG A 167 11.35 -26.63 15.36
N ALA A 168 11.27 -27.93 15.17
CA ALA A 168 12.34 -28.86 15.57
C ALA A 168 13.35 -29.15 14.45
N THR A 169 13.09 -28.73 13.22
CA THR A 169 13.83 -29.23 12.03
C THR A 169 14.46 -28.15 11.16
N VAL A 170 14.27 -26.87 11.46
CA VAL A 170 14.75 -25.77 10.61
C VAL A 170 15.67 -24.86 11.42
N ASP A 171 16.93 -24.73 10.99
CA ASP A 171 17.90 -23.80 11.57
C ASP A 171 17.55 -22.36 11.18
N ILE A 172 16.92 -21.66 12.13
CA ILE A 172 16.35 -20.31 11.96
C ILE A 172 17.47 -19.24 11.86
N GLY A 173 18.73 -19.57 12.15
CA GLY A 173 19.85 -18.62 12.09
C GLY A 173 20.32 -18.25 10.69
N SER A 174 19.88 -19.00 9.66
CA SER A 174 20.35 -18.87 8.27
C SER A 174 19.32 -18.28 7.29
N PHE A 175 18.12 -17.93 7.77
CA PHE A 175 17.05 -17.37 6.95
C PHE A 175 16.87 -15.88 7.26
N ASP A 176 16.96 -15.02 6.24
CA ASP A 176 16.53 -13.62 6.34
C ASP A 176 15.00 -13.48 6.46
N GLY A 177 14.26 -14.60 6.30
CA GLY A 177 12.81 -14.72 6.48
C GLY A 177 11.97 -14.04 5.40
N HIS A 178 12.51 -13.03 4.73
CA HIS A 178 11.83 -12.24 3.72
C HIS A 178 11.56 -13.07 2.46
N PHE A 179 10.39 -12.85 1.86
CA PHE A 179 10.18 -13.34 0.51
C PHE A 179 11.14 -12.65 -0.46
N ALA A 180 11.47 -13.31 -1.57
CA ALA A 180 12.31 -12.75 -2.63
C ALA A 180 11.81 -11.41 -3.22
N PHE A 181 10.57 -11.00 -2.96
CA PHE A 181 10.07 -9.69 -3.38
C PHE A 181 10.52 -8.54 -2.45
N ALA A 182 10.90 -8.88 -1.22
CA ALA A 182 11.30 -7.94 -0.17
C ALA A 182 12.83 -7.82 -0.02
N SER A 183 13.59 -8.55 -0.85
CA SER A 183 15.04 -8.46 -0.95
C SER A 183 15.51 -7.13 -1.54
N ASP A 184 16.83 -6.93 -1.60
CA ASP A 184 17.49 -5.83 -2.32
C ASP A 184 17.07 -4.42 -1.89
N GLY A 185 16.66 -4.28 -0.63
CA GLY A 185 16.22 -3.01 -0.08
C GLY A 185 14.80 -2.61 -0.49
N ALA A 186 13.98 -3.53 -1.01
CA ALA A 186 12.58 -3.28 -1.35
C ALA A 186 11.73 -2.85 -0.13
N MET A 187 12.15 -3.21 1.09
CA MET A 187 11.52 -2.71 2.31
C MET A 187 12.00 -1.31 2.72
N ARG A 188 13.12 -0.78 2.21
CA ARG A 188 13.51 0.60 2.54
C ARG A 188 12.53 1.59 1.92
N ILE A 189 12.20 2.65 2.66
CA ILE A 189 11.41 3.76 2.13
C ILE A 189 12.35 4.64 1.31
N PRO A 190 12.16 4.78 -0.02
CA PRO A 190 13.04 5.60 -0.83
C PRO A 190 13.01 7.08 -0.39
N ASP A 191 14.16 7.75 -0.43
CA ASP A 191 14.29 9.17 -0.04
C ASP A 191 13.40 10.10 -0.85
N SER A 192 13.06 9.71 -2.09
CA SER A 192 12.14 10.46 -2.93
C SER A 192 10.71 10.47 -2.38
N VAL A 193 10.30 9.54 -1.52
CA VAL A 193 8.97 9.54 -0.89
C VAL A 193 8.84 10.72 0.07
N ARG A 194 7.86 11.60 -0.15
CA ARG A 194 7.74 12.83 0.67
C ARG A 194 7.34 12.53 2.11
N TYR A 195 6.28 11.75 2.30
CA TYR A 195 5.70 11.46 3.60
C TYR A 195 5.47 9.95 3.75
N CYS A 196 5.92 9.37 4.86
CA CYS A 196 5.60 8.00 5.22
C CYS A 196 5.12 7.93 6.68
N VAL A 197 4.00 7.24 6.88
CA VAL A 197 3.43 6.96 8.20
C VAL A 197 3.29 5.45 8.32
N HIS A 198 3.86 4.88 9.38
CA HIS A 198 3.80 3.46 9.68
C HIS A 198 3.22 3.26 11.08
N ALA A 199 1.96 2.83 11.15
CA ALA A 199 1.35 2.39 12.40
C ALA A 199 1.70 0.92 12.61
N PHE A 200 2.31 0.55 13.75
CA PHE A 200 2.73 -0.83 14.00
C PHE A 200 2.30 -1.34 15.38
N SER A 201 2.16 -2.66 15.50
CA SER A 201 1.74 -3.34 16.72
C SER A 201 2.92 -3.53 17.67
N ILE A 202 2.73 -3.21 18.95
CA ILE A 202 3.71 -3.52 20.01
C ILE A 202 3.40 -4.80 20.80
N HIS A 203 2.25 -5.43 20.54
CA HIS A 203 1.85 -6.66 21.25
C HIS A 203 1.75 -7.89 20.34
N GLU A 204 2.06 -7.77 19.05
CA GLU A 204 2.21 -8.94 18.18
C GLU A 204 3.46 -9.75 18.56
N GLN A 205 3.28 -11.05 18.78
CA GLN A 205 4.34 -11.95 19.29
C GLN A 205 4.57 -13.17 18.42
N ARG A 206 3.74 -13.37 17.37
CA ARG A 206 3.90 -14.52 16.47
C ARG A 206 5.16 -14.33 15.64
N MET A 207 6.04 -15.33 15.65
CA MET A 207 7.25 -15.34 14.81
C MET A 207 6.93 -15.34 13.31
N SER A 208 5.70 -15.68 12.92
CA SER A 208 5.23 -15.60 11.53
C SER A 208 4.86 -14.19 11.08
N PHE A 209 4.79 -13.22 12.00
CA PHE A 209 4.46 -11.81 11.74
C PHE A 209 5.51 -10.86 12.34
N PRO A 210 6.80 -10.99 11.99
CA PRO A 210 7.79 -10.01 12.43
C PRO A 210 7.52 -8.68 11.72
N VAL A 211 7.56 -7.58 12.49
CA VAL A 211 7.37 -6.24 11.94
C VAL A 211 8.63 -5.78 11.21
N ASP A 212 8.43 -5.30 9.98
CA ASP A 212 9.45 -4.60 9.22
C ASP A 212 9.38 -3.11 9.56
N SER A 213 10.26 -2.64 10.45
CA SER A 213 10.40 -1.22 10.74
C SER A 213 10.76 -0.42 9.47
N ILE A 214 10.38 0.87 9.44
CA ILE A 214 10.81 1.81 8.40
C ILE A 214 12.17 2.46 8.71
N ARG A 215 12.80 2.09 9.83
CA ARG A 215 14.17 2.50 10.18
C ARG A 215 15.17 1.78 9.29
N GLU A 216 16.26 2.46 8.99
CA GLU A 216 17.40 1.88 8.30
C GLU A 216 18.30 1.10 9.26
N ALA A 217 19.25 0.36 8.69
CA ALA A 217 20.33 -0.26 9.46
C ALA A 217 21.03 0.83 10.30
N GLY A 218 21.15 0.59 11.61
CA GLY A 218 21.63 1.58 12.58
C GLY A 218 20.53 2.39 13.29
N GLY A 219 19.26 2.18 12.96
CA GLY A 219 18.11 2.70 13.71
C GLY A 219 17.67 4.12 13.36
N ALA A 220 18.33 4.75 12.38
CA ALA A 220 17.93 6.05 11.86
C ALA A 220 16.72 5.92 10.92
N TYR A 221 15.94 7.00 10.80
CA TYR A 221 14.90 7.07 9.76
C TYR A 221 15.50 7.65 8.47
N PRO A 222 15.06 7.19 7.28
CA PRO A 222 15.50 7.73 5.99
C PRO A 222 15.08 9.20 5.82
N LEU A 223 15.56 9.87 4.77
CA LEU A 223 15.24 11.27 4.49
C LEU A 223 13.73 11.47 4.27
N GLY A 224 13.28 12.73 4.36
CA GLY A 224 11.86 13.08 4.28
C GLY A 224 11.15 13.03 5.63
N ILE A 225 9.81 13.11 5.62
CA ILE A 225 9.03 13.03 6.86
C ILE A 225 8.63 11.58 7.09
N ARG A 226 9.01 11.04 8.25
CA ARG A 226 8.80 9.66 8.65
C ARG A 226 8.16 9.63 10.04
N HIS A 227 6.96 9.08 10.10
CA HIS A 227 6.27 8.77 11.35
C HIS A 227 6.20 7.25 11.47
N GLU A 228 6.72 6.72 12.56
CA GLU A 228 6.52 5.31 12.91
C GLU A 228 5.97 5.29 14.32
N ILE A 229 4.74 4.81 14.44
CA ILE A 229 3.87 5.03 15.58
C ILE A 229 3.45 3.67 16.12
N ALA A 230 3.80 3.43 17.38
CA ALA A 230 3.44 2.26 18.16
C ALA A 230 1.96 2.33 18.57
N TYR A 231 1.25 1.25 18.29
CA TYR A 231 -0.14 1.06 18.68
C TYR A 231 -0.30 -0.18 19.56
N PRO A 232 -1.17 -0.14 20.58
CA PRO A 232 -1.48 -1.30 21.38
C PRO A 232 -2.33 -2.30 20.56
N GLY A 233 -2.29 -3.54 21.00
CA GLY A 233 -3.03 -4.64 20.37
C GLY A 233 -2.13 -5.43 19.44
N VAL A 234 -2.64 -6.53 18.89
CA VAL A 234 -1.93 -7.41 17.96
C VAL A 234 -2.11 -6.94 16.51
N HIS A 235 -1.57 -7.68 15.53
CA HIS A 235 -1.51 -7.29 14.11
C HIS A 235 -2.80 -6.63 13.55
N SER A 236 -3.95 -7.29 13.69
CA SER A 236 -5.23 -6.79 13.16
C SER A 236 -5.94 -5.79 14.08
N ASP A 237 -5.46 -5.58 15.31
CA ASP A 237 -5.90 -4.44 16.14
C ASP A 237 -5.31 -3.12 15.64
N VAL A 238 -4.27 -3.16 14.80
CA VAL A 238 -3.67 -1.97 14.17
C VAL A 238 -4.18 -1.81 12.74
N GLY A 239 -4.06 -2.86 11.91
CA GLY A 239 -4.47 -2.77 10.50
C GLY A 239 -5.95 -2.98 10.21
N GLY A 240 -6.72 -3.44 11.20
CA GLY A 240 -8.10 -3.86 11.03
C GLY A 240 -8.22 -5.28 10.44
N GLY A 241 -9.42 -5.85 10.55
CA GLY A 241 -9.73 -7.19 10.01
C GLY A 241 -10.45 -8.12 10.99
N TYR A 242 -10.45 -7.81 12.28
CA TYR A 242 -11.32 -8.49 13.23
C TYR A 242 -12.79 -8.06 13.06
N ALA A 243 -13.69 -9.03 13.21
CA ALA A 243 -15.12 -8.77 13.26
C ALA A 243 -15.52 -8.16 14.61
N PRO A 244 -16.61 -7.37 14.68
CA PRO A 244 -17.20 -6.98 15.95
C PRO A 244 -17.46 -8.20 16.85
N ASN A 245 -17.18 -8.09 18.14
CA ASN A 245 -17.29 -9.17 19.13
C ASN A 245 -16.36 -10.38 18.94
N GLU A 246 -15.44 -10.35 17.98
CA GLU A 246 -14.46 -11.42 17.83
C GLU A 246 -13.60 -11.54 19.10
N GLN A 247 -13.45 -12.77 19.60
CA GLN A 247 -12.82 -13.05 20.91
C GLN A 247 -13.40 -12.23 22.08
N GLY A 248 -14.64 -11.76 21.95
CA GLY A 248 -15.34 -10.94 22.93
C GLY A 248 -14.85 -9.48 22.99
N LYS A 249 -14.06 -9.02 22.03
CA LYS A 249 -13.51 -7.65 21.91
C LYS A 249 -14.32 -6.82 20.91
N GLY A 250 -14.06 -5.51 20.84
CA GLY A 250 -14.73 -4.67 19.83
C GLY A 250 -16.24 -4.52 20.04
N ARG A 251 -16.70 -4.61 21.30
CA ARG A 251 -18.14 -4.58 21.60
C ARG A 251 -18.68 -3.17 21.37
N ASP A 252 -19.73 -3.09 20.57
CA ASP A 252 -20.49 -1.87 20.30
C ASP A 252 -21.98 -2.22 20.38
N PRO A 253 -22.86 -1.40 21.01
CA PRO A 253 -24.30 -1.71 21.12
C PRO A 253 -24.97 -1.94 19.76
N GLY A 254 -24.47 -1.32 18.69
CA GLY A 254 -24.95 -1.53 17.32
C GLY A 254 -24.35 -2.73 16.60
N GLN A 255 -23.46 -3.50 17.26
CA GLN A 255 -22.58 -4.48 16.62
C GLN A 255 -21.76 -3.91 15.45
N GLY A 256 -21.47 -2.60 15.50
CA GLY A 256 -20.66 -1.91 14.51
C GLY A 256 -19.17 -1.94 14.85
N ASP A 257 -18.38 -1.30 14.00
CA ASP A 257 -16.93 -1.29 14.10
C ASP A 257 -16.38 -0.32 15.15
N GLY A 258 -17.22 0.56 15.72
CA GLY A 258 -16.79 1.63 16.62
C GLY A 258 -16.10 1.17 17.90
N GLY A 259 -16.36 -0.07 18.34
CA GLY A 259 -15.70 -0.68 19.50
C GLY A 259 -14.29 -1.20 19.22
N LYS A 260 -13.88 -1.35 17.96
CA LYS A 260 -12.61 -2.00 17.59
C LYS A 260 -11.42 -1.07 17.83
N LEU A 261 -10.33 -1.61 18.36
CA LEU A 261 -9.10 -0.86 18.61
C LEU A 261 -8.48 -0.30 17.32
N SER A 262 -8.65 -1.01 16.20
CA SER A 262 -8.18 -0.59 14.87
C SER A 262 -8.78 0.72 14.38
N GLN A 263 -9.92 1.15 14.94
CA GLN A 263 -10.51 2.45 14.60
C GLN A 263 -9.58 3.60 14.99
N ILE A 264 -8.75 3.46 16.04
CA ILE A 264 -7.81 4.52 16.42
C ILE A 264 -6.75 4.72 15.32
N ALA A 265 -6.09 3.64 14.90
CA ALA A 265 -5.07 3.70 13.86
C ALA A 265 -5.65 4.11 12.50
N LEU A 266 -6.88 3.69 12.18
CA LEU A 266 -7.63 4.15 11.00
C LEU A 266 -7.79 5.67 10.98
N HIS A 267 -8.30 6.24 12.08
CA HIS A 267 -8.53 7.68 12.20
C HIS A 267 -7.22 8.48 12.15
N ASP A 268 -6.16 8.01 12.83
CA ASP A 268 -4.86 8.68 12.81
C ASP A 268 -4.23 8.67 11.40
N MET A 269 -4.27 7.52 10.72
CA MET A 269 -3.81 7.43 9.32
C MET A 269 -4.62 8.33 8.39
N TYR A 270 -5.94 8.40 8.57
CA TYR A 270 -6.83 9.29 7.81
C TYR A 270 -6.45 10.76 7.99
N VAL A 271 -6.22 11.20 9.23
CA VAL A 271 -5.78 12.57 9.55
C VAL A 271 -4.41 12.86 8.94
N HIS A 272 -3.47 11.92 9.04
CA HIS A 272 -2.15 12.05 8.42
C HIS A 272 -2.23 12.13 6.88
N ALA A 273 -3.04 11.30 6.25
CA ALA A 273 -3.26 11.30 4.81
C ALA A 273 -3.81 12.66 4.36
N LEU A 274 -4.84 13.18 5.03
CA LEU A 274 -5.37 14.53 4.77
C LEU A 274 -4.31 15.61 4.94
N LYS A 275 -3.59 15.60 6.07
CA LYS A 275 -2.52 16.57 6.40
C LYS A 275 -1.44 16.63 5.32
N TYR A 276 -1.12 15.49 4.72
CA TYR A 276 -0.08 15.36 3.70
C TYR A 276 -0.61 15.39 2.26
N GLY A 277 -1.85 15.83 2.06
CA GLY A 277 -2.39 16.14 0.73
C GLY A 277 -2.85 14.92 -0.07
N VAL A 278 -3.16 13.81 0.60
CA VAL A 278 -3.89 12.71 -0.03
C VAL A 278 -5.34 13.17 -0.27
N PRO A 279 -5.91 12.97 -1.47
CA PRO A 279 -7.28 13.37 -1.78
C PRO A 279 -8.29 12.43 -1.12
N MET A 280 -8.46 12.56 0.20
CA MET A 280 -9.46 11.84 0.99
C MET A 280 -10.77 12.62 1.02
N MET A 281 -11.90 11.92 1.18
CA MET A 281 -13.19 12.55 1.50
C MET A 281 -13.09 13.30 2.82
N LYS A 282 -13.72 14.47 2.91
CA LYS A 282 -13.74 15.25 4.16
C LYS A 282 -14.63 14.60 5.20
N GLY A 283 -14.44 14.97 6.46
CA GLY A 283 -15.21 14.44 7.60
C GLY A 283 -16.72 14.58 7.40
N ASP A 284 -17.19 15.75 6.98
CA ASP A 284 -18.62 15.99 6.75
C ASP A 284 -19.19 15.06 5.66
N GLU A 285 -18.46 14.84 4.56
CA GLU A 285 -18.87 13.92 3.49
C GLU A 285 -18.92 12.46 3.96
N ILE A 286 -18.00 12.05 4.84
CA ILE A 286 -18.01 10.71 5.48
C ILE A 286 -19.23 10.58 6.38
N LEU A 287 -19.54 11.61 7.17
CA LEU A 287 -20.65 11.60 8.13
C LEU A 287 -22.03 11.64 7.45
N ASP A 288 -22.13 12.23 6.25
CA ASP A 288 -23.36 12.26 5.46
C ASP A 288 -23.72 10.90 4.85
N SER A 289 -22.71 10.04 4.62
CA SER A 289 -22.91 8.66 4.15
C SER A 289 -23.17 7.70 5.31
N ALA A 290 -24.35 7.07 5.35
CA ALA A 290 -24.70 6.13 6.42
C ALA A 290 -23.70 4.96 6.54
N GLN A 291 -23.20 4.45 5.41
CA GLN A 291 -22.21 3.37 5.39
C GLN A 291 -20.85 3.85 5.90
N MET A 292 -20.31 4.94 5.35
CA MET A 292 -18.99 5.42 5.75
C MET A 292 -18.96 5.94 7.19
N ARG A 293 -20.06 6.54 7.66
CA ARG A 293 -20.23 6.90 9.06
C ARG A 293 -20.15 5.69 9.98
N ALA A 294 -20.67 4.53 9.55
CA ALA A 294 -20.54 3.29 10.30
C ALA A 294 -19.10 2.74 10.25
N ASP A 295 -18.47 2.75 9.07
CA ASP A 295 -17.09 2.28 8.87
C ASP A 295 -16.07 3.13 9.67
N PHE A 296 -16.32 4.43 9.81
CA PHE A 296 -15.51 5.38 10.59
C PHE A 296 -16.04 5.61 12.01
N ALA A 297 -17.05 4.85 12.47
CA ALA A 297 -17.53 5.00 13.83
C ALA A 297 -16.37 4.78 14.83
N LEU A 298 -16.36 5.57 15.90
CA LEU A 298 -15.37 5.43 16.98
C LEU A 298 -16.07 5.65 18.31
N SER A 299 -16.16 4.60 19.13
CA SER A 299 -16.90 4.67 20.38
C SER A 299 -16.12 5.45 21.45
N PRO A 300 -16.81 6.18 22.34
CA PRO A 300 -16.17 6.83 23.49
C PRO A 300 -15.36 5.87 24.36
N GLY A 301 -15.87 4.64 24.57
CA GLY A 301 -15.17 3.62 25.35
C GLY A 301 -13.84 3.18 24.72
N THR A 302 -13.77 3.09 23.39
CA THR A 302 -12.52 2.83 22.67
C THR A 302 -11.52 3.96 22.87
N ILE A 303 -11.98 5.21 22.77
CA ILE A 303 -11.15 6.41 22.99
C ILE A 303 -10.60 6.44 24.42
N GLU A 304 -11.47 6.21 25.41
CA GLU A 304 -11.09 6.19 26.83
C GLU A 304 -10.08 5.08 27.12
N ALA A 305 -10.29 3.87 26.61
CA ALA A 305 -9.38 2.75 26.79
C ALA A 305 -8.00 3.03 26.16
N PHE A 306 -7.97 3.54 24.93
CA PHE A 306 -6.72 3.91 24.26
C PHE A 306 -5.98 5.02 25.01
N ASN A 307 -6.68 6.07 25.44
CA ASN A 307 -6.08 7.14 26.24
C ASN A 307 -5.63 6.67 27.62
N GLY A 308 -6.31 5.69 28.21
CA GLY A 308 -5.88 5.01 29.43
C GLY A 308 -4.55 4.29 29.25
N TRP A 309 -4.40 3.54 28.16
CA TRP A 309 -3.13 2.93 27.78
C TRP A 309 -2.04 3.99 27.53
N LEU A 310 -2.36 5.05 26.77
CA LEU A 310 -1.41 6.11 26.40
C LEU A 310 -0.81 6.81 27.63
N LYS A 311 -1.58 7.00 28.70
CA LYS A 311 -1.07 7.56 29.98
C LYS A 311 -0.01 6.69 30.66
N THR A 312 0.01 5.40 30.35
CA THR A 312 0.97 4.43 30.91
C THR A 312 2.09 4.09 29.94
N ALA A 313 1.91 4.40 28.65
CA ALA A 313 2.90 4.17 27.62
C ALA A 313 4.02 5.21 27.69
N GLY A 314 5.25 4.80 27.35
CA GLY A 314 6.33 5.73 27.02
C GLY A 314 6.07 6.45 25.68
N PRO A 315 7.04 7.20 25.14
CA PRO A 315 6.90 7.82 23.82
C PRO A 315 6.50 6.79 22.75
N ILE A 316 5.36 7.00 22.11
CA ILE A 316 4.76 6.03 21.17
C ILE A 316 5.16 6.26 19.71
N GLY A 317 6.02 7.22 19.40
CA GLY A 317 6.44 7.43 18.02
C GLY A 317 7.33 8.65 17.81
N ARG A 318 7.70 8.87 16.54
CA ARG A 318 8.40 10.06 16.05
C ARG A 318 7.47 10.97 15.25
#